data_AF-A0A109BI73-F1
#
_entry.id   AF-A0A109BI73-F1
#
_cell.length_a   1.000
_cell.length_b   1.000
_cell.length_c   1.000
_cell.angle_alpha   90.00
_cell.angle_beta   90.00
_cell.angle_gamma   90.00
#
_symmetry.space_group_name_H-M   'P 1'
#
loop_
_entity.id
_entity.type
_entity.pdbx_description
1 polymer ?
#
loop_
_entity_poly.entity_id
_entity_poly.type
_entity_poly.pdbx_seq_one_letter_code
_entity_poly.pdbx_strand_id
1 'polypeptide(L)'
;MNLDRRRRFPVLLIVFVPLAPVGCTGPNVTTGGASSGLTCVDDSSDCIAKRQRTLRHLVDDHDRAWLRAPAPPEAYASGVRLFALKSKKKELSCEELAHGKNEADRAPGVLRGANNLTPAQVSRGMMLATEVSRELGAEMKRRCRRG
;
A
#
# COMPACT_ATOMS: atom_id res chain seq x y z
N MET A 1 52.81 -6.53 33.06
CA MET A 1 53.42 -5.25 32.65
C MET A 1 52.29 -4.33 32.21
N ASN A 2 52.02 -3.32 33.03
CA ASN A 2 51.04 -2.25 32.78
C ASN A 2 51.61 -1.24 31.78
N LEU A 3 50.76 -0.62 30.97
CA LEU A 3 50.93 0.79 30.60
C LEU A 3 49.57 1.42 30.23
N ASP A 4 48.92 1.81 31.32
CA ASP A 4 47.97 2.89 31.46
C ASP A 4 48.52 4.18 30.81
N ARG A 5 47.74 4.85 29.96
CA ARG A 5 47.97 6.28 29.67
C ARG A 5 46.65 7.02 29.53
N ARG A 6 46.07 7.32 30.69
CA ARG A 6 45.17 8.47 30.91
C ARG A 6 45.75 9.74 30.29
N ARG A 7 44.93 10.45 29.51
CA ARG A 7 45.10 11.90 29.32
C ARG A 7 43.76 12.57 29.64
N ARG A 8 43.72 13.13 30.84
CA ARG A 8 42.70 14.07 31.34
C ARG A 8 42.92 15.41 30.66
N PHE A 9 41.90 15.96 30.01
CA PHE A 9 41.78 17.40 29.76
C PHE A 9 40.37 17.82 30.20
N PRO A 10 40.25 18.82 31.10
CA PRO A 10 38.98 19.23 31.64
C PRO A 10 38.41 20.44 30.88
N VAL A 11 37.10 20.65 31.07
CA VAL A 11 36.38 21.92 30.89
C VAL A 11 36.15 22.38 29.44
N LEU A 12 34.90 22.34 28.97
CA LEU A 12 34.02 23.53 28.95
C LEU A 12 32.62 23.13 28.46
N LEU A 13 31.64 23.34 29.34
CA LEU A 13 30.21 23.35 29.04
C LEU A 13 29.92 24.40 27.94
N ILE A 14 29.40 23.96 26.80
CA ILE A 14 28.57 24.80 25.93
C ILE A 14 27.27 24.03 25.70
N VAL A 15 26.24 24.41 26.45
CA VAL A 15 24.86 24.03 26.20
C VAL A 15 24.39 24.85 25.01
N PHE A 16 24.47 24.29 23.80
CA PHE A 16 23.68 24.77 22.67
C PHE A 16 22.35 24.03 22.68
N VAL A 17 21.27 24.73 23.05
CA VAL A 17 19.91 24.27 22.79
C VAL A 17 19.55 24.74 21.37
N PRO A 18 19.52 23.86 20.36
CA PRO A 18 18.89 24.23 19.10
C PRO A 18 17.37 24.22 19.34
N LEU A 19 16.74 25.41 19.30
CA LEU A 19 15.33 25.48 18.94
C LEU A 19 15.20 24.97 17.51
N ALA A 20 14.89 23.68 17.35
CA ALA A 20 14.45 23.15 16.08
C ALA A 20 13.03 23.69 15.80
N PRO A 21 12.75 24.25 14.62
CA PRO A 21 11.38 24.47 14.22
C PRO A 21 10.67 23.11 14.19
N VAL A 22 9.57 23.00 14.93
CA VAL A 22 8.65 21.86 14.87
C VAL A 22 7.89 21.97 13.56
N GLY A 23 8.56 21.61 12.46
CA GLY A 23 7.87 21.33 11.21
C GLY A 23 7.19 19.98 11.37
N CYS A 24 5.85 19.96 11.36
CA CYS A 24 5.08 18.74 11.12
C CYS A 24 5.38 18.26 9.70
N THR A 25 6.53 17.62 9.53
CA THR A 25 6.72 16.65 8.46
C THR A 25 5.87 15.46 8.85
N GLY A 26 4.62 15.46 8.36
CA GLY A 26 3.86 14.22 8.25
C GLY A 26 4.76 13.19 7.56
N PRO A 27 4.65 11.89 7.90
CA PRO A 27 5.57 10.88 7.42
C PRO A 27 5.70 11.03 5.90
N ASN A 28 6.88 11.50 5.49
CA ASN A 28 7.31 11.43 4.12
C ASN A 28 7.38 9.95 3.84
N VAL A 29 6.25 9.37 3.40
CA VAL A 29 6.22 8.02 2.85
C VAL A 29 7.17 8.13 1.70
N THR A 30 8.41 7.71 1.92
CA THR A 30 9.38 7.40 0.89
C THR A 30 8.75 6.34 0.02
N THR A 31 8.01 6.80 -1.00
CA THR A 31 7.33 6.07 -2.06
C THR A 31 8.36 5.44 -3.00
N GLY A 32 9.30 4.67 -2.46
CA GLY A 32 10.46 4.17 -3.23
C GLY A 32 10.67 2.66 -3.19
N GLY A 33 10.18 1.95 -2.17
CA GLY A 33 10.51 0.52 -1.99
C GLY A 33 9.33 -0.41 -2.16
N ALA A 34 8.37 -0.30 -1.26
CA ALA A 34 7.29 -1.28 -1.10
C ALA A 34 6.07 -1.03 -2.00
N SER A 35 5.76 0.22 -2.34
CA SER A 35 4.56 0.59 -3.10
C SER A 35 4.79 0.77 -4.61
N SER A 36 6.03 0.64 -5.09
CA SER A 36 6.39 0.87 -6.50
C SER A 36 5.66 -0.02 -7.50
N GLY A 37 5.21 -1.21 -7.07
CA GLY A 37 4.39 -2.10 -7.88
C GLY A 37 2.94 -1.64 -8.05
N LEU A 38 2.44 -0.70 -7.24
CA LEU A 38 1.07 -0.17 -7.42
C LEU A 38 0.93 0.57 -8.74
N THR A 39 1.92 1.37 -9.13
CA THR A 39 1.86 2.21 -10.33
C THR A 39 2.50 1.56 -11.56
N CYS A 40 3.00 0.34 -11.42
CA CYS A 40 3.67 -0.37 -12.50
C CYS A 40 2.67 -1.22 -13.29
N VAL A 41 2.41 -0.85 -14.54
CA VAL A 41 1.29 -1.38 -15.35
C VAL A 41 1.71 -2.04 -16.67
N ASP A 42 3.01 -2.04 -17.01
CA ASP A 42 3.53 -2.76 -18.17
C ASP A 42 3.91 -4.21 -17.83
N ASP A 43 4.18 -4.99 -18.87
CA ASP A 43 4.48 -6.42 -18.78
C ASP A 43 5.99 -6.72 -18.87
N SER A 44 6.85 -5.72 -18.65
CA SER A 44 8.29 -5.96 -18.48
C SER A 44 8.56 -6.83 -17.24
N SER A 45 9.65 -7.59 -17.28
CA SER A 45 10.09 -8.41 -16.16
C SER A 45 10.24 -7.61 -14.87
N ASP A 46 10.78 -6.39 -14.97
CA ASP A 46 11.01 -5.50 -13.84
C ASP A 46 9.69 -5.06 -13.22
N CYS A 47 8.71 -4.75 -14.07
CA CYS A 47 7.40 -4.33 -13.62
C CYS A 47 6.63 -5.46 -12.93
N ILE A 48 6.69 -6.66 -13.50
CA ILE A 48 6.12 -7.86 -12.90
C ILE A 48 6.76 -8.14 -11.54
N ALA A 49 8.09 -8.05 -11.42
CA ALA A 49 8.79 -8.26 -10.15
C ALA A 49 8.40 -7.22 -9.09
N LYS A 50 8.25 -5.94 -9.48
CA LYS A 50 7.75 -4.88 -8.58
C LYS A 50 6.33 -5.17 -8.11
N ARG A 51 5.43 -5.54 -9.03
CA ARG A 51 4.04 -5.91 -8.72
C ARG A 51 3.96 -7.05 -7.70
N GLN A 52 4.73 -8.12 -7.92
CA GLN A 52 4.78 -9.26 -7.01
C GLN A 52 5.31 -8.89 -5.63
N ARG A 53 6.37 -8.09 -5.55
CA ARG A 53 6.94 -7.63 -4.28
C ARG A 53 5.96 -6.76 -3.49
N THR A 54 5.32 -5.81 -4.17
CA THR A 54 4.29 -4.96 -3.54
C THR A 54 3.09 -5.77 -3.08
N LEU A 55 2.63 -6.74 -3.89
CA LEU A 55 1.53 -7.60 -3.48
C LEU A 55 1.86 -8.36 -2.19
N ARG A 56 3.05 -8.98 -2.11
CA ARG A 56 3.51 -9.66 -0.89
C ARG A 56 3.52 -8.70 0.30
N HIS A 57 4.11 -7.52 0.13
CA HIS A 57 4.12 -6.51 1.19
C HIS A 57 2.71 -6.15 1.70
N LEU A 58 1.72 -5.96 0.81
CA LEU A 58 0.35 -5.64 1.23
C LEU A 58 -0.35 -6.82 1.91
N VAL A 59 -0.07 -8.05 1.47
CA VAL A 59 -0.63 -9.28 2.05
C VAL A 59 0.00 -9.58 3.42
N ASP A 60 1.29 -9.30 3.59
CA ASP A 60 2.02 -9.53 4.84
C ASP A 60 1.79 -8.40 5.87
N ASP A 61 1.25 -7.25 5.45
CA ASP A 61 0.85 -6.17 6.34
C ASP A 61 -0.37 -6.57 7.21
N HIS A 62 -0.15 -6.70 8.51
CA HIS A 62 -1.17 -7.03 9.50
C HIS A 62 -2.00 -5.82 9.94
N ASP A 63 -1.41 -4.62 9.94
CA ASP A 63 -2.10 -3.37 10.30
C ASP A 63 -3.04 -2.92 9.19
N ARG A 64 -2.74 -3.34 7.93
CA ARG A 64 -3.57 -3.12 6.74
C ARG A 64 -3.98 -1.66 6.57
N ALA A 65 -3.13 -0.72 7.00
CA ALA A 65 -3.37 0.71 6.87
C ALA A 65 -3.61 1.10 5.40
N TRP A 66 -3.03 0.32 4.48
CA TRP A 66 -3.27 0.45 3.05
C TRP A 66 -4.76 0.40 2.69
N LEU A 67 -5.60 -0.39 3.36
CA LEU A 67 -7.02 -0.55 3.02
C LEU A 67 -7.74 0.80 2.93
N ARG A 68 -7.45 1.74 3.82
CA ARG A 68 -8.09 3.06 3.84
C ARG A 68 -7.26 4.14 3.14
N ALA A 69 -6.04 3.82 2.72
CA ALA A 69 -5.20 4.74 1.98
C ALA A 69 -5.77 4.96 0.56
N PRO A 70 -5.73 6.20 0.03
CA PRO A 70 -6.10 6.48 -1.35
C PRO A 70 -5.25 5.64 -2.33
N ALA A 71 -5.89 5.07 -3.34
CA ALA A 71 -5.23 4.31 -4.39
C ALA A 71 -5.40 5.04 -5.74
N PRO A 72 -4.31 5.27 -6.50
CA PRO A 72 -4.40 5.87 -7.82
C PRO A 72 -4.92 4.84 -8.85
N PRO A 73 -5.40 5.26 -10.05
CA PRO A 73 -5.99 4.35 -11.04
C PRO A 73 -5.08 3.17 -11.44
N GLU A 74 -3.77 3.42 -11.49
CA GLU A 74 -2.75 2.42 -11.82
C GLU A 74 -2.70 1.28 -10.81
N ALA A 75 -3.05 1.53 -9.53
CA ALA A 75 -3.11 0.50 -8.51
C ALA A 75 -4.17 -0.58 -8.82
N TYR A 76 -5.25 -0.19 -9.50
CA TYR A 76 -6.26 -1.11 -10.00
C TYR A 76 -5.83 -1.76 -11.31
N ALA A 77 -5.20 -1.00 -12.21
CA ALA A 77 -4.74 -1.50 -13.50
C ALA A 77 -3.56 -2.50 -13.39
N SER A 78 -2.64 -2.27 -12.45
CA SER A 78 -1.55 -3.19 -12.09
C SER A 78 -2.07 -4.48 -11.45
N GLY A 79 -3.30 -4.43 -10.91
CA GLY A 79 -4.01 -5.50 -10.22
C GLY A 79 -3.54 -5.73 -8.78
N VAL A 80 -2.42 -5.14 -8.36
CA VAL A 80 -1.81 -5.40 -7.05
C VAL A 80 -2.77 -5.10 -5.90
N ARG A 81 -3.46 -3.97 -5.97
CA ARG A 81 -4.42 -3.55 -4.95
C ARG A 81 -5.60 -4.52 -4.83
N LEU A 82 -6.16 -4.91 -5.97
CA LEU A 82 -7.33 -5.80 -6.06
C LEU A 82 -6.96 -7.23 -5.64
N PHE A 83 -5.77 -7.72 -6.03
CA PHE A 83 -5.28 -9.02 -5.59
C PHE A 83 -4.98 -9.06 -4.10
N ALA A 84 -4.48 -7.97 -3.51
CA ALA A 84 -4.28 -7.90 -2.06
C ALA A 84 -5.62 -8.01 -1.31
N LEU A 85 -6.65 -7.27 -1.74
CA LEU A 85 -8.01 -7.37 -1.20
C LEU A 85 -8.55 -8.81 -1.29
N LYS A 86 -8.45 -9.42 -2.47
CA LYS A 86 -8.88 -10.81 -2.71
C LYS A 86 -8.13 -11.81 -1.83
N SER A 87 -6.83 -11.65 -1.68
CA SER A 87 -5.98 -12.55 -0.89
C SER A 87 -6.32 -12.49 0.60
N LYS A 88 -6.52 -11.27 1.13
CA LYS A 88 -6.79 -11.03 2.56
C LYS A 88 -8.25 -11.24 2.95
N LYS A 89 -9.17 -11.51 2.01
CA LYS A 89 -10.62 -11.51 2.26
C LYS A 89 -11.09 -12.31 3.47
N LYS A 90 -10.43 -13.43 3.79
CA LYS A 90 -10.76 -14.28 4.94
C LYS A 90 -10.32 -13.67 6.28
N GLU A 91 -9.29 -12.83 6.26
CA GLU A 91 -8.70 -12.17 7.43
C GLU A 91 -9.31 -10.80 7.71
N LEU A 92 -9.92 -10.17 6.70
CA LEU A 92 -10.57 -8.87 6.85
C LEU A 92 -11.68 -8.94 7.93
N SER A 93 -12.02 -7.84 8.57
CA SER A 93 -13.27 -7.72 9.32
C SER A 93 -14.45 -7.53 8.36
N CYS A 94 -15.69 -7.57 8.88
CA CYS A 94 -16.87 -7.27 8.06
C CYS A 94 -16.86 -5.83 7.54
N GLU A 95 -16.33 -4.89 8.32
CA GLU A 95 -16.18 -3.49 7.90
C GLU A 95 -15.12 -3.36 6.79
N GLU A 96 -13.97 -4.02 6.95
CA GLU A 96 -12.90 -4.03 5.95
C GLU A 96 -13.34 -4.72 4.65
N LEU A 97 -14.13 -5.79 4.75
CA LEU A 97 -14.76 -6.43 3.59
C LEU A 97 -15.70 -5.48 2.86
N ALA A 98 -16.57 -4.78 3.58
CA ALA A 98 -17.49 -3.82 3.00
C ALA A 98 -16.73 -2.68 2.30
N HIS A 99 -15.67 -2.17 2.94
CA HIS A 99 -14.79 -1.19 2.34
C HIS A 99 -14.14 -1.70 1.06
N GLY A 100 -13.48 -2.87 1.11
CA GLY A 100 -12.81 -3.47 -0.03
C GLY A 100 -13.76 -3.78 -1.19
N LYS A 101 -14.98 -4.25 -0.88
CA LYS A 101 -16.02 -4.48 -1.89
C LYS A 101 -16.43 -3.17 -2.56
N ASN A 102 -16.70 -2.13 -1.78
CA ASN A 102 -17.07 -0.82 -2.30
C ASN A 102 -15.95 -0.20 -3.15
N GLU A 103 -14.69 -0.40 -2.76
CA GLU A 103 -13.52 0.00 -3.54
C GLU A 103 -13.50 -0.73 -4.90
N ALA A 104 -13.64 -2.06 -4.88
CA ALA A 104 -13.67 -2.87 -6.10
C ALA A 104 -14.87 -2.54 -7.02
N ASP A 105 -16.04 -2.22 -6.46
CA ASP A 105 -17.23 -1.79 -7.23
C ASP A 105 -17.00 -0.45 -7.96
N ARG A 106 -16.23 0.46 -7.34
CA ARG A 106 -15.95 1.79 -7.89
C ARG A 106 -14.78 1.81 -8.85
N ALA A 107 -13.85 0.85 -8.75
CA ALA A 107 -12.65 0.80 -9.57
C ALA A 107 -12.92 0.89 -11.09
N PRO A 108 -13.98 0.26 -11.67
CA PRO A 108 -14.31 0.46 -13.07
C PRO A 108 -14.63 1.91 -13.46
N GLY A 109 -15.23 2.70 -12.57
CA GLY A 109 -15.45 4.13 -12.81
C GLY A 109 -14.13 4.91 -12.83
N VAL A 110 -13.27 4.63 -11.87
CA VAL A 110 -11.94 5.25 -11.76
C VAL A 110 -11.07 4.92 -12.98
N LEU A 111 -11.06 3.65 -13.41
CA LEU A 111 -10.27 3.20 -14.55
C LEU A 111 -10.73 3.83 -15.87
N ARG A 112 -12.04 4.01 -16.08
CA ARG A 112 -12.55 4.69 -17.29
C ARG A 112 -12.17 6.16 -17.36
N GLY A 113 -11.99 6.81 -16.21
CA GLY A 113 -11.58 8.22 -16.13
C GLY A 113 -10.06 8.44 -16.20
N ALA A 114 -9.26 7.37 -16.28
CA ALA A 114 -7.81 7.48 -16.32
C ALA A 114 -7.31 7.82 -17.73
N ASN A 115 -6.51 8.89 -17.84
CA ASN A 115 -6.02 9.39 -19.14
C ASN A 115 -4.65 8.81 -19.56
N ASN A 116 -3.98 8.10 -18.65
CA ASN A 116 -2.60 7.61 -18.81
C ASN A 116 -2.52 6.07 -18.86
N LEU A 117 -3.66 5.40 -19.05
CA LEU A 117 -3.75 3.95 -19.20
C LEU A 117 -4.18 3.59 -20.62
N THR A 118 -3.62 2.50 -21.15
CA THR A 118 -4.08 1.94 -22.42
C THR A 118 -5.48 1.31 -22.26
N PRO A 119 -6.28 1.23 -23.34
CA PRO A 119 -7.57 0.55 -23.31
C PRO A 119 -7.48 -0.90 -22.80
N ALA A 120 -6.38 -1.59 -23.11
CA ALA A 120 -6.14 -2.96 -22.66
C ALA A 120 -5.91 -3.04 -21.13
N GLN A 121 -5.14 -2.11 -20.55
CA GLN A 121 -4.93 -2.04 -19.10
C GLN A 121 -6.23 -1.71 -18.36
N VAL A 122 -7.01 -0.76 -18.88
CA VAL A 122 -8.34 -0.41 -18.33
C VAL A 122 -9.27 -1.63 -18.36
N SER A 123 -9.37 -2.31 -19.51
CA SER A 123 -10.23 -3.49 -19.66
C SER A 123 -9.87 -4.61 -18.69
N ARG A 124 -8.58 -4.97 -18.58
CA ARG A 124 -8.10 -5.99 -17.64
C ARG A 124 -8.38 -5.62 -16.18
N GLY A 125 -8.10 -4.37 -15.80
CA GLY A 125 -8.36 -3.86 -14.46
C GLY A 125 -9.85 -3.92 -14.10
N MET A 126 -10.74 -3.59 -15.04
CA MET A 126 -12.20 -3.64 -14.84
C MET A 126 -12.72 -5.07 -14.64
N MET A 127 -12.24 -6.02 -15.46
CA MET A 127 -12.61 -7.43 -15.30
C MET A 127 -12.19 -7.96 -13.94
N LEU A 128 -10.94 -7.70 -13.54
CA LEU A 128 -10.42 -8.08 -12.24
C LEU A 128 -11.21 -7.42 -11.09
N ALA A 129 -11.50 -6.13 -11.18
CA ALA A 129 -12.27 -5.42 -10.16
C ALA A 129 -13.66 -6.04 -9.96
N THR A 130 -14.33 -6.40 -11.06
CA THR A 130 -15.65 -7.05 -11.03
C THR A 130 -15.57 -8.43 -10.36
N GLU A 131 -14.54 -9.21 -10.66
CA GLU A 131 -14.29 -10.51 -10.03
C GLU A 131 -14.06 -10.36 -8.52
N VAL A 132 -13.16 -9.46 -8.13
CA VAL A 132 -12.82 -9.21 -6.72
C VAL A 132 -14.04 -8.73 -5.95
N SER A 133 -14.84 -7.79 -6.49
CA SER A 133 -16.08 -7.36 -5.83
C SER A 133 -17.03 -8.53 -5.57
N ARG A 134 -17.22 -9.42 -6.54
CA ARG A 134 -18.07 -10.61 -6.37
C ARG A 134 -17.52 -11.54 -5.28
N GLU A 135 -16.22 -11.76 -5.25
CA GLU A 135 -15.59 -12.59 -4.23
C GLU A 135 -15.70 -12.01 -2.82
N LEU A 136 -15.45 -10.70 -2.66
CA LEU A 136 -15.60 -10.04 -1.37
C LEU A 136 -17.07 -10.04 -0.94
N GLY A 137 -18.01 -9.80 -1.87
CA GLY A 137 -19.44 -9.89 -1.59
C GLY A 137 -19.88 -11.29 -1.18
N ALA A 138 -19.33 -12.35 -1.79
CA ALA A 138 -19.59 -13.73 -1.37
C ALA A 138 -19.03 -14.02 0.03
N GLU A 139 -17.84 -13.51 0.34
CA GLU A 139 -17.25 -13.64 1.69
C GLU A 139 -18.08 -12.89 2.73
N MET A 140 -18.55 -11.67 2.42
CA MET A 140 -19.45 -10.91 3.29
C MET A 140 -20.73 -11.67 3.58
N LYS A 141 -21.41 -12.19 2.54
CA LYS A 141 -22.64 -12.98 2.70
C LYS A 141 -22.43 -14.22 3.57
N ARG A 142 -21.25 -14.83 3.50
CA ARG A 142 -20.94 -16.05 4.27
C ARG A 142 -20.86 -15.79 5.77
N ARG A 143 -20.27 -14.67 6.20
CA ARG A 143 -19.90 -14.48 7.62
C ARG A 143 -20.44 -13.21 8.28
N CYS A 144 -20.88 -12.21 7.51
CA CYS A 144 -21.35 -10.94 8.04
C CYS A 144 -22.87 -10.96 8.21
N ARG A 145 -23.35 -10.74 9.44
CA ARG A 145 -24.79 -10.58 9.73
C ARG A 145 -25.25 -9.23 9.15
N ARG A 146 -25.76 -9.26 7.91
CA ARG A 146 -26.14 -8.13 7.02
C ARG A 146 -25.01 -7.62 6.12
N GLY A 147 -24.55 -8.47 5.19
CA GLY A 147 -23.81 -8.04 4.00
C GLY A 147 -24.72 -7.61 2.87
#